data_AF-A0A851W8T3-F1
#
_entry.id   AF-A0A851W8T3-F1
#
_cell.length_a   1.000
_cell.length_b   1.000
_cell.length_c   1.000
_cell.angle_alpha   90.00
_cell.angle_beta   90.00
_cell.angle_gamma   90.00
#
_symmetry.space_group_name_H-M   'P 1'
#
loop_
_entity.id
_entity.type
_entity.pdbx_description
1 polymer ?
#
loop_
_entity_poly.entity_id
_entity_poly.type
_entity_poly.pdbx_seq_one_letter_code
_entity_poly.pdbx_strand_id
1 'polypeptide(L)'
;QQQQRERRAGAAPMPMVLMCGGCRRPVGDTTSWEFNDEESGCIVLRSAAASVAVDPERKLSTLPGEYGCMVETLLCSGCSRTLGSIYRCTPRHLDYKRDLFCFSVDSVE
;
A
#
# COMPACT_ATOMS: atom_id res chain seq x y z
N GLN A 1 -30.97 -13.43 21.14
CA GLN A 1 -30.68 -12.59 19.95
C GLN A 1 -29.72 -11.44 20.26
N GLN A 2 -29.89 -10.69 21.37
CA GLN A 2 -29.03 -9.56 21.75
C GLN A 2 -27.58 -9.97 22.11
N GLN A 3 -27.40 -11.03 22.90
CA GLN A 3 -26.08 -11.60 23.21
C GLN A 3 -25.30 -12.12 21.99
N GLN A 4 -25.99 -12.47 20.90
CA GLN A 4 -25.35 -12.94 19.66
C GLN A 4 -24.88 -11.77 18.79
N ARG A 5 -25.51 -10.59 18.90
CA ARG A 5 -25.04 -9.33 18.30
C ARG A 5 -23.83 -8.77 19.05
N GLU A 6 -23.82 -8.84 20.38
CA GLU A 6 -22.69 -8.41 21.21
C GLU A 6 -21.44 -9.29 21.01
N ARG A 7 -21.62 -10.61 20.87
CA ARG A 7 -20.52 -11.52 20.49
C ARG A 7 -19.90 -11.23 19.12
N ARG A 8 -20.68 -10.69 18.17
CA ARG A 8 -20.16 -10.22 16.87
C ARG A 8 -19.46 -8.87 16.97
N ALA A 9 -19.87 -8.01 17.91
CA ALA A 9 -19.26 -6.71 18.16
C ALA A 9 -17.91 -6.78 18.90
N GLY A 10 -17.62 -7.89 19.59
CA GLY A 10 -16.31 -8.16 20.20
C GLY A 10 -15.34 -8.94 19.30
N ALA A 11 -15.74 -9.31 18.08
CA ALA A 11 -14.83 -9.93 17.12
C ALA A 11 -13.97 -8.84 16.47
N ALA A 12 -12.66 -9.08 16.39
CA ALA A 12 -11.77 -8.22 15.62
C ALA A 12 -12.33 -8.04 14.20
N PRO A 13 -12.22 -6.83 13.60
CA PRO A 13 -12.67 -6.61 12.24
C PRO A 13 -12.08 -7.66 11.30
N MET A 14 -12.91 -8.22 10.42
CA MET A 14 -12.43 -9.16 9.42
C MET A 14 -11.43 -8.43 8.50
N PRO A 15 -10.24 -9.01 8.24
CA PRO A 15 -9.28 -8.40 7.33
C PRO A 15 -9.87 -8.15 5.94
N MET A 16 -9.49 -7.04 5.34
CA MET A 16 -9.90 -6.66 3.99
C MET A 16 -8.76 -6.97 3.01
N VAL A 17 -9.12 -7.46 1.83
CA VAL A 17 -8.18 -7.71 0.73
C VAL A 17 -8.24 -6.53 -0.23
N LEU A 18 -7.08 -5.98 -0.53
CA LEU A 18 -6.91 -4.93 -1.53
C LEU A 18 -6.69 -5.59 -2.90
N MET A 19 -7.45 -5.16 -3.89
CA MET A 19 -7.40 -5.69 -5.26
C MET A 19 -6.90 -4.63 -6.22
N CYS A 20 -6.17 -5.02 -7.26
CA CYS A 20 -5.83 -4.11 -8.35
C CYS A 20 -7.12 -3.58 -9.02
N GLY A 21 -7.30 -2.26 -9.09
CA GLY A 21 -8.46 -1.64 -9.74
C GLY A 21 -8.51 -1.84 -11.27
N GLY A 22 -7.49 -2.45 -11.89
CA GLY A 22 -7.48 -2.79 -13.31
C GLY A 22 -7.96 -4.21 -13.62
N CYS A 23 -7.41 -5.21 -12.92
CA CYS A 23 -7.67 -6.63 -13.21
C CYS A 23 -8.23 -7.43 -12.02
N ARG A 24 -8.54 -6.76 -10.90
CA ARG A 24 -9.11 -7.33 -9.67
C ARG A 24 -8.25 -8.41 -9.00
N ARG A 25 -6.99 -8.55 -9.41
CA ARG A 25 -6.04 -9.46 -8.76
C ARG A 25 -5.73 -8.93 -7.34
N PRO A 26 -5.72 -9.78 -6.29
CA PRO A 26 -5.33 -9.35 -4.95
C PRO A 26 -3.92 -8.79 -4.97
N VAL A 27 -3.65 -7.67 -4.30
CA VAL A 27 -2.33 -7.01 -4.23
C VAL A 27 -1.79 -6.88 -2.80
N GLY A 28 -2.66 -7.04 -1.80
CA GLY A 28 -2.30 -7.02 -0.39
C GLY A 28 -3.55 -7.15 0.47
N ASP A 29 -3.37 -7.04 1.78
CA ASP A 29 -4.48 -7.08 2.73
C ASP A 29 -4.14 -6.32 4.02
N THR A 30 -5.18 -6.02 4.79
CA THR A 30 -5.06 -5.21 6.02
C THR A 30 -4.41 -5.95 7.19
N THR A 31 -4.05 -7.23 7.07
CA THR A 31 -3.24 -7.89 8.11
C THR A 31 -1.81 -7.35 8.17
N SER A 32 -1.37 -6.74 7.08
CA SER A 32 -0.04 -6.12 6.95
C SER A 32 -0.07 -4.59 6.98
N TRP A 33 -1.19 -3.98 7.38
CA TRP A 33 -1.34 -2.53 7.41
C TRP A 33 -0.42 -1.88 8.46
N GLU A 34 0.27 -0.80 8.06
CA GLU A 34 1.05 0.04 8.97
C GLU A 34 0.33 1.34 9.31
N PHE A 35 -0.04 2.12 8.29
CA PHE A 35 -0.73 3.41 8.43
C PHE A 35 -1.37 3.85 7.09
N ASN A 36 -2.17 4.92 7.14
CA ASN A 36 -2.67 5.62 5.96
C ASN A 36 -1.90 6.92 5.80
N ASP A 37 -1.31 7.14 4.62
CA ASP A 37 -0.64 8.39 4.26
C ASP A 37 -1.65 9.27 3.52
N GLU A 38 -2.38 10.09 4.29
CA GLU A 38 -3.43 10.95 3.75
C GLU A 38 -2.86 12.05 2.84
N GLU A 39 -1.64 12.52 3.09
CA GLU A 39 -0.98 13.55 2.28
C GLU A 39 -0.66 13.02 0.87
N SER A 40 -0.17 11.78 0.78
CA SER A 40 0.16 11.13 -0.49
C SER A 40 -1.02 10.37 -1.12
N GLY A 41 -2.14 10.22 -0.42
CA GLY A 41 -3.26 9.39 -0.85
C GLY A 41 -2.89 7.90 -0.96
N CYS A 42 -2.17 7.37 0.04
CA CYS A 42 -1.65 6.00 0.02
C CYS A 42 -2.09 5.17 1.22
N ILE A 43 -2.36 3.89 0.98
CA ILE A 43 -2.46 2.85 2.01
C ILE A 43 -1.08 2.19 2.12
N VAL A 44 -0.48 2.19 3.31
CA VAL A 44 0.89 1.70 3.51
C VAL A 44 0.88 0.34 4.20
N LEU A 45 1.47 -0.65 3.53
CA LEU A 45 1.55 -2.03 4.00
C LEU A 45 3.01 -2.46 4.23
N ARG A 46 3.21 -3.34 5.21
CA ARG A 46 4.48 -4.04 5.47
C ARG A 46 4.80 -5.10 4.41
N SER A 47 3.79 -5.67 3.77
CA SER A 47 3.95 -6.71 2.75
C SER A 47 2.93 -6.57 1.61
N ALA A 48 3.31 -7.07 0.44
CA ALA A 48 2.45 -7.16 -0.73
C ALA A 48 2.28 -8.62 -1.19
N ALA A 49 1.22 -8.88 -1.94
CA ALA A 49 1.01 -10.16 -2.60
C ALA A 49 2.01 -10.37 -3.76
N ALA A 50 2.24 -11.63 -4.15
CA ALA A 50 3.14 -11.99 -5.26
C ALA A 50 2.71 -11.45 -6.63
N SER A 51 1.50 -10.91 -6.73
CA SER A 51 0.95 -10.19 -7.88
C SER A 51 1.49 -8.76 -8.04
N VAL A 52 2.27 -8.28 -7.08
CA VAL A 52 2.91 -6.95 -7.10
C VAL A 52 4.37 -7.12 -7.49
N ALA A 53 4.75 -6.51 -8.61
CA ALA A 53 6.13 -6.42 -9.06
C ALA A 53 6.69 -5.04 -8.69
N VAL A 54 7.98 -5.00 -8.36
CA VAL A 54 8.72 -3.74 -8.19
C VAL A 54 9.47 -3.47 -9.49
N ASP A 55 9.20 -2.35 -10.12
CA ASP A 55 9.95 -1.89 -11.28
C ASP A 55 11.40 -1.59 -10.87
N PRO A 56 12.42 -2.21 -11.50
CA PRO A 56 13.81 -1.96 -11.18
C PRO A 56 14.26 -0.52 -11.50
N GLU A 57 13.48 0.25 -12.28
CA GLU A 57 13.77 1.65 -12.54
C GLU A 57 13.62 2.51 -11.27
N ARG A 58 14.73 3.11 -10.83
CA ARG A 58 14.79 4.02 -9.69
C ARG A 58 14.60 5.46 -10.12
N LYS A 59 13.69 6.17 -9.46
CA LYS A 59 13.35 7.57 -9.75
C LYS A 59 13.58 8.42 -8.50
N LEU A 60 13.90 9.70 -8.70
CA LEU A 60 13.88 10.68 -7.61
C LEU A 60 12.48 11.27 -7.51
N SER A 61 11.89 11.26 -6.31
CA SER A 61 10.60 11.91 -6.09
C SER A 61 10.74 13.42 -6.27
N THR A 62 9.81 13.98 -7.05
CA THR A 62 9.65 15.42 -7.28
C THR A 62 8.48 15.99 -6.49
N LEU A 63 7.80 15.17 -5.69
CA LEU A 63 6.66 15.60 -4.89
C LEU A 63 7.13 16.51 -3.74
N PRO A 64 6.35 17.55 -3.39
CA PRO A 64 6.58 18.34 -2.18
C PRO A 64 6.67 17.43 -0.95
N GLY A 65 7.57 17.72 -0.03
CA GLY A 65 7.80 16.90 1.17
C GLY A 65 8.66 15.65 0.94
N GLU A 66 8.72 15.14 -0.29
CA GLU A 66 9.46 13.91 -0.63
C GLU A 66 10.69 14.14 -1.50
N TYR A 67 11.03 15.41 -1.79
CA TYR A 67 12.11 15.78 -2.68
C TYR A 67 13.43 15.09 -2.28
N GLY A 68 14.04 14.39 -3.24
CA GLY A 68 15.29 13.65 -3.05
C GLY A 68 15.11 12.22 -2.52
N CYS A 69 13.88 11.77 -2.24
CA CYS A 69 13.63 10.36 -2.01
C CYS A 69 13.91 9.55 -3.29
N MET A 70 14.53 8.39 -3.15
CA MET A 70 14.65 7.42 -4.24
C MET A 70 13.50 6.43 -4.15
N VAL A 71 12.68 6.36 -5.19
CA VAL A 71 11.47 5.54 -5.26
C VAL A 71 11.53 4.55 -6.42
N GLU A 72 10.96 3.37 -6.21
CA GLU A 72 10.70 2.37 -7.24
C GLU A 72 9.18 2.21 -7.41
N THR A 73 8.74 1.94 -8.63
CA THR A 73 7.29 1.88 -8.95
C THR A 73 6.74 0.50 -8.63
N LEU A 74 5.57 0.43 -7.99
CA LEU A 74 4.83 -0.83 -7.81
C LEU A 74 3.92 -1.07 -9.01
N LEU A 75 4.00 -2.25 -9.62
CA LEU A 75 3.23 -2.63 -10.80
C LEU A 75 2.42 -3.89 -10.51
N CYS A 76 1.19 -3.94 -11.03
CA CYS A 76 0.43 -5.18 -11.04
C CYS A 76 1.00 -6.14 -12.10
N SER A 77 1.43 -7.34 -11.73
CA SER A 77 1.95 -8.34 -12.67
C SER A 77 0.89 -8.87 -13.65
N GLY A 78 -0.40 -8.64 -13.38
CA GLY A 78 -1.51 -9.07 -14.24
C GLY A 78 -1.84 -8.12 -15.39
N CYS A 79 -1.74 -6.81 -15.17
CA CYS A 79 -2.14 -5.81 -16.18
C CYS A 79 -1.16 -4.64 -16.32
N SER A 80 0.00 -4.70 -15.66
CA SER A 80 1.05 -3.68 -15.66
C SER A 80 0.62 -2.29 -15.18
N ARG A 81 -0.55 -2.18 -14.54
CA ARG A 81 -1.03 -0.93 -13.95
C ARG A 81 -0.12 -0.53 -12.78
N THR A 82 0.21 0.75 -12.69
CA THR A 82 0.86 1.35 -11.53
C THR A 82 -0.05 1.26 -10.32
N LEU A 83 0.46 0.67 -9.25
CA LEU A 83 -0.22 0.48 -7.97
C LEU A 83 0.26 1.46 -6.89
N GLY A 84 1.41 2.11 -7.09
CA GLY A 84 2.00 3.00 -6.11
C GLY A 84 3.53 2.95 -6.14
N SER A 85 4.17 3.03 -4.98
CA SER A 85 5.64 3.13 -4.88
C SER A 85 6.22 2.52 -3.60
N ILE A 86 7.52 2.24 -3.65
CA ILE A 86 8.33 1.87 -2.48
C ILE A 86 9.52 2.82 -2.37
N TYR A 87 9.76 3.33 -1.16
CA TYR A 87 10.81 4.32 -0.88
C TYR A 87 12.08 3.59 -0.45
N ARG A 88 13.17 3.73 -1.21
CA ARG A 88 14.45 3.07 -0.96
C ARG A 88 15.43 3.93 -0.18
N CYS A 89 15.49 5.21 -0.53
CA CYS A 89 16.28 6.20 0.19
C CYS A 89 15.37 7.32 0.63
N THR A 90 15.38 7.63 1.93
CA THR A 90 14.53 8.62 2.57
C THR A 90 15.38 9.59 3.41
N PRO A 91 15.01 10.87 3.51
CA PRO A 91 15.50 11.71 4.60
C PRO A 91 14.94 11.19 5.93
N ARG A 92 15.61 11.53 7.04
CA ARG A 92 15.27 11.03 8.40
C ARG A 92 13.79 11.18 8.76
N HIS A 93 13.15 12.28 8.36
CA HIS A 93 11.74 12.52 8.69
C HIS A 93 10.77 11.63 7.91
N LEU A 94 11.21 10.93 6.86
CA LEU A 94 10.43 9.97 6.07
C LEU A 94 10.88 8.52 6.28
N ASP A 95 11.80 8.25 7.21
CA ASP A 95 12.31 6.90 7.46
C ASP A 95 11.21 5.92 7.88
N TYR A 96 10.09 6.40 8.42
CA TYR A 96 8.93 5.58 8.77
C TYR A 96 8.23 4.97 7.54
N LYS A 97 8.46 5.50 6.33
CA LYS A 97 7.89 5.04 5.05
C LYS A 97 8.85 4.12 4.28
N ARG A 98 10.12 4.06 4.69
CA ARG A 98 11.18 3.35 3.95
C ARG A 98 10.91 1.84 3.88
N ASP A 99 11.10 1.29 2.69
CA ASP A 99 10.90 -0.13 2.37
C ASP A 99 9.49 -0.67 2.65
N LEU A 100 8.48 0.21 2.78
CA LEU A 100 7.07 -0.14 2.86
C LEU A 100 6.38 -0.02 1.50
N PHE A 101 5.34 -0.82 1.29
CA PHE A 101 4.53 -0.80 0.08
C PHE A 101 3.45 0.28 0.19
N CYS A 102 3.62 1.38 -0.54
CA CYS A 102 2.67 2.49 -0.54
C CYS A 102 1.74 2.35 -1.76
N PHE A 103 0.53 1.84 -1.54
CA PHE A 103 -0.48 1.67 -2.58
C PHE A 103 -1.31 2.95 -2.73
N SER A 104 -1.37 3.50 -3.94
CA SER A 104 -2.24 4.65 -4.24
C SER A 104 -3.70 4.21 -4.15
N VAL A 105 -4.51 4.98 -3.42
CA VAL A 105 -5.95 4.70 -3.25
C VAL A 105 -6.70 4.61 -4.59
N ASP A 106 -6.27 5.36 -5.60
CA ASP A 106 -6.90 5.38 -6.93
C ASP A 106 -6.57 4.14 -7.79
N SER A 107 -5.63 3.32 -7.33
CA SER A 107 -5.14 2.14 -8.05
C SER A 107 -5.64 0.81 -7.49
N VAL A 108 -6.27 0.83 -6.32
CA VAL A 108 -6.75 -0.34 -5.59
C VAL A 108 -8.23 -0.24 -5.22
N GLU A 109 -8.90 -1.38 -5.11
CA GLU A 109 -10.29 -1.55 -4.67
C GLU A 109 -10.41 -2.51 -3.50
#